data_AF-A0A4R1WLQ1-F1
#
_entry.id   AF-A0A4R1WLQ1-F1
#
_cell.length_a   1.000
_cell.length_b   1.000
_cell.length_c   1.000
_cell.angle_alpha   90.00
_cell.angle_beta   90.00
_cell.angle_gamma   90.00
#
_symmetry.space_group_name_H-M   'P 1'
#
loop_
_entity.id
_entity.type
_entity.pdbx_description
1 polymer ?
#
loop_
_entity_poly.entity_id
_entity_poly.type
_entity_poly.pdbx_seq_one_letter_code
_entity_poly.pdbx_strand_id
1 'polypeptide(L)' 'MTPGKNGTWYVSRIGLTCCVADGTAFMVEARGQAAPPKNQWVTVTGEWAEPTKRADGDAAALTITGLRNVTRPANQYE' A
#
# COMPACT_ATOMS: atom_id res chain seq x y z
N MET A 1 -3.08 4.94 1.17
CA MET A 1 -2.96 4.43 -0.22
C MET A 1 -2.67 5.59 -1.15
N THR A 2 -1.88 5.37 -2.19
CA THR A 2 -1.51 6.40 -3.17
C THR A 2 -2.10 6.04 -4.52
N PRO A 3 -2.82 6.96 -5.20
CA PRO A 3 -3.27 6.72 -6.57
C PRO A 3 -2.09 6.77 -7.55
N GLY A 4 -2.09 5.84 -8.50
CA GLY A 4 -1.19 5.81 -9.65
C GLY A 4 -1.89 6.23 -10.94
N LYS A 5 -1.17 6.10 -12.06
CA LYS A 5 -1.75 6.27 -13.40
C LYS A 5 -2.62 5.05 -13.74
N ASN A 6 -3.58 5.24 -14.63
CA ASN A 6 -4.38 4.16 -15.24
C ASN A 6 -5.07 3.21 -14.23
N GLY A 7 -5.50 3.74 -13.09
CA GLY A 7 -6.21 2.95 -12.06
C GLY A 7 -5.31 2.07 -11.19
N THR A 8 -3.98 2.07 -11.40
CA THR A 8 -3.03 1.49 -10.46
C THR A 8 -3.12 2.21 -9.12
N TRP A 9 -2.94 1.49 -8.03
CA TRP A 9 -2.89 2.07 -6.70
C TRP A 9 -1.85 1.35 -5.85
N TYR A 10 -1.38 2.04 -4.82
CA TYR A 10 -0.29 1.58 -3.98
C TYR A 10 -0.71 1.51 -2.52
N VAL A 11 -0.25 0.46 -1.85
CA VAL A 11 -0.18 0.40 -0.39
C VAL A 11 1.13 1.08 0.03
N SER A 12 1.03 2.00 0.97
CA SER A 12 2.21 2.64 1.57
C SER A 12 2.71 1.75 2.69
N ARG A 13 3.97 1.32 2.63
CA ARG A 13 4.65 0.61 3.71
C ARG A 13 5.71 1.53 4.31
N ILE A 14 5.68 1.73 5.61
CA ILE A 14 6.72 2.51 6.30
C ILE A 14 7.73 1.53 6.89
N GLY A 15 9.00 1.67 6.48
CA GLY A 15 10.12 1.03 7.14
C GLY A 15 10.66 1.94 8.23
N LEU A 16 10.85 1.40 9.42
CA LEU A 16 11.41 2.09 10.59
C LEU A 16 12.63 1.32 11.06
N THR A 17 13.72 2.03 11.35
CA THR A 17 14.94 1.39 11.90
C THR A 17 14.96 1.53 13.42
N CYS A 18 14.68 2.72 13.95
CA CYS A 18 14.65 2.98 15.39
C CYS A 18 13.49 3.88 15.84
N CYS A 19 13.02 4.82 15.02
CA CYS A 19 11.96 5.75 15.41
C CYS A 19 11.25 6.37 14.20
N VAL A 20 10.11 7.05 14.40
CA VAL A 20 9.37 7.71 13.31
C VAL A 20 10.23 8.65 12.48
N ALA A 21 11.21 9.32 13.09
CA ALA A 21 12.04 10.29 12.40
C ALA A 21 12.91 9.67 11.29
N ASP A 22 13.20 8.36 11.36
CA ASP A 22 13.91 7.63 10.30
C ASP A 22 12.98 6.91 9.31
N GLY A 23 11.67 7.10 9.47
CA GLY A 23 10.65 6.42 8.70
C GLY A 23 10.77 6.71 7.21
N THR A 24 10.97 5.66 6.42
CA THR A 24 10.95 5.74 4.96
C THR A 24 9.69 5.10 4.41
N ALA A 25 8.94 5.84 3.61
CA ALA A 25 7.74 5.35 2.95
C ALA A 25 8.08 4.68 1.61
N PHE A 26 7.63 3.45 1.44
CA PHE A 26 7.77 2.66 0.21
C PHE A 26 6.40 2.47 -0.42
N MET A 27 6.35 2.57 -1.75
CA MET A 27 5.15 2.23 -2.52
C MET A 27 5.17 0.75 -2.88
N VAL A 28 4.10 0.04 -2.54
CA VAL A 28 3.85 -1.35 -2.94
C VAL A 28 2.67 -1.36 -3.89
N GLU A 29 2.90 -1.73 -5.15
CA GLU A 29 1.87 -1.81 -6.18
C GLU A 29 0.86 -2.90 -5.84
N ALA A 30 -0.42 -2.54 -5.75
CA ALA A 30 -1.50 -3.49 -5.50
C ALA A 30 -2.11 -3.94 -6.83
N ARG A 31 -2.10 -5.25 -7.08
CA ARG A 31 -2.58 -5.88 -8.32
C ARG A 31 -3.82 -6.75 -8.06
N GLY A 32 -4.66 -6.90 -9.08
CA GLY A 32 -5.79 -7.83 -9.07
C GLY A 32 -7.08 -7.34 -8.39
N GLN A 33 -7.06 -6.16 -7.77
CA GLN A 33 -8.24 -5.53 -7.18
C GLN A 33 -8.24 -4.02 -7.47
N ALA A 34 -9.44 -3.45 -7.63
CA ALA A 34 -9.59 -2.00 -7.76
C ALA A 34 -9.26 -1.30 -6.43
N ALA A 35 -8.83 -0.04 -6.50
CA ALA A 35 -8.59 0.76 -5.31
C ALA A 35 -9.89 0.90 -4.50
N PRO A 36 -9.85 0.82 -3.16
CA PRO A 36 -11.01 1.13 -2.35
C PRO A 36 -11.42 2.60 -2.52
N PRO A 37 -12.67 2.97 -2.18
CA PRO A 37 -13.08 4.37 -2.14
C PRO A 37 -12.19 5.21 -1.21
N LYS A 38 -12.12 6.53 -1.48
CA LYS A 38 -11.41 7.47 -0.60
C LYS A 38 -12.01 7.48 0.81
N ASN A 39 -11.19 7.84 1.80
CA ASN A 39 -11.58 8.00 3.20
C ASN A 39 -12.11 6.72 3.88
N GLN A 40 -11.65 5.54 3.43
CA GLN A 40 -12.00 4.26 4.02
C GLN A 40 -10.87 3.66 4.84
N TRP A 41 -11.26 2.90 5.87
CA TRP A 41 -10.37 2.01 6.60
C TRP A 41 -10.53 0.61 6.04
N VAL A 42 -9.43 0.02 5.58
CA VAL A 42 -9.43 -1.31 4.99
C VAL A 42 -8.29 -2.16 5.52
N THR A 43 -8.53 -3.46 5.63
CA THR A 43 -7.49 -4.47 5.68
C THR A 43 -7.24 -4.98 4.27
N VAL A 44 -5.98 -4.94 3.85
CA VAL A 44 -5.51 -5.51 2.58
C VAL A 44 -4.69 -6.75 2.90
N THR A 45 -4.99 -7.85 2.25
CA THR A 45 -4.22 -9.10 2.32
C THR A 45 -3.84 -9.52 0.91
N GLY A 46 -2.63 -10.05 0.76
CA GLY A 46 -2.13 -10.45 -0.53
C GLY A 46 -0.83 -11.22 -0.42
N GLU A 47 -0.36 -11.68 -1.57
CA GLU A 47 0.90 -12.40 -1.72
C GLU A 47 1.90 -11.53 -2.48
N TRP A 48 3.17 -11.59 -2.09
CA TRP A 48 4.23 -10.87 -2.79
C TRP A 48 4.34 -11.37 -4.23
N ALA A 49 4.44 -10.44 -5.16
CA ALA A 49 4.61 -10.71 -6.57
C ALA A 49 5.93 -10.15 -7.08
N GLU A 50 6.33 -10.57 -8.27
CA GLU A 50 7.50 -10.01 -8.93
C GLU A 50 7.39 -8.47 -9.05
N PRO A 51 8.47 -7.73 -8.70
CA PRO A 51 8.47 -6.27 -8.75
C PRO A 51 8.15 -5.73 -10.14
N THR A 52 7.47 -4.59 -10.18
CA THR A 52 7.31 -3.83 -11.42
C THR A 52 8.62 -3.12 -11.74
N LYS A 53 9.24 -3.43 -12.86
CA LYS A 53 10.43 -2.73 -13.36
C LYS A 53 10.09 -1.32 -13.79
N ARG A 54 10.86 -0.33 -13.35
CA ARG A 54 10.69 1.09 -13.72
C ARG A 54 12.03 1.79 -13.90
N ALA A 55 12.02 2.86 -14.66
CA ALA A 55 13.22 3.66 -14.91
C ALA A 55 13.75 4.36 -13.65
N ASP A 56 12.87 4.67 -12.69
CA ASP A 56 13.16 5.32 -11.41
C ASP A 56 13.38 4.33 -10.25
N GLY A 57 13.47 3.03 -10.56
CA GLY A 57 13.67 1.96 -9.59
C GLY A 57 12.47 1.01 -9.49
N ASP A 58 12.76 -0.24 -9.20
CA ASP A 58 11.74 -1.28 -9.13
C ASP A 58 10.73 -1.00 -8.01
N ALA A 59 9.45 -1.14 -8.32
CA ALA A 59 8.38 -1.08 -7.33
C ALA A 59 8.02 -2.48 -6.87
N ALA A 60 8.07 -2.71 -5.55
CA ALA A 60 7.53 -3.94 -4.96
C ALA A 60 6.06 -4.10 -5.33
N ALA A 61 5.59 -5.33 -5.49
CA ALA A 61 4.22 -5.62 -5.89
C ALA A 61 3.56 -6.68 -5.01
N LEU A 62 2.25 -6.53 -4.80
CA LEU A 62 1.42 -7.43 -4.03
C LEU A 62 0.19 -7.80 -4.86
N THR A 63 -0.05 -9.09 -5.07
CA THR A 63 -1.31 -9.59 -5.63
C THR A 63 -2.34 -9.66 -4.52
N ILE A 64 -3.40 -8.86 -4.59
CA ILE A 64 -4.40 -8.76 -3.52
C ILE A 64 -5.30 -10.00 -3.54
N THR A 65 -5.33 -10.71 -2.41
CA THR A 65 -6.21 -11.87 -2.17
C THR A 65 -7.39 -11.53 -1.25
N GLY A 66 -7.32 -10.40 -0.55
CA GLY A 66 -8.40 -9.92 0.32
C GLY A 66 -8.41 -8.41 0.48
N LEU A 67 -9.60 -7.81 0.39
CA LEU A 67 -9.84 -6.40 0.67
C LEU A 67 -11.12 -6.29 1.52
N ARG A 68 -10.98 -5.89 2.78
CA ARG A 68 -12.09 -5.82 3.73
C ARG A 68 -12.17 -4.44 4.37
N ASN A 69 -13.36 -3.83 4.33
CA ASN A 69 -13.62 -2.62 5.12
C ASN A 69 -13.57 -2.95 6.61
N VAL A 70 -12.94 -2.08 7.38
CA VAL A 70 -12.87 -2.15 8.84
C VAL A 70 -13.35 -0.84 9.45
N THR A 71 -13.68 -0.87 10.73
CA THR A 71 -13.96 0.35 11.47
C THR A 71 -12.69 1.17 11.64
N ARG A 72 -12.87 2.49 11.70
CA ARG A 72 -11.80 3.44 12.02
C ARG A 72 -11.07 3.03 13.31
N PRO A 73 -9.74 2.90 13.33
CA PRO A 73 -8.96 2.62 14.54
C PRO A 73 -9.14 3.74 15.57
N ALA A 74 -9.18 3.38 16.85
CA ALA A 74 -9.32 4.32 17.96
C ALA A 74 -8.12 5.27 18.07
N ASN A 75 -6.91 4.75 17.85
CA ASN A 75 -5.66 5.52 17.85
C ASN A 75 -5.09 5.49 16.44
N GLN A 76 -5.16 6.65 15.78
CA GLN A 76 -4.58 6.83 14.45
C GLN A 76 -3.18 7.37 14.58
N TYR A 77 -2.40 7.15 13.54
CA TYR A 77 -1.16 7.88 13.38
C TYR A 77 -1.49 9.34 13.00
N GLU A 78 -0.94 10.29 13.74
CA GLU A 78 -1.05 11.73 13.50
C GLU A 78 0.34 12.33 13.29
#